data_AF-A0A845SCQ7-F1
#
_entry.id   AF-A0A845SCQ7-F1
#
_cell.length_a   1.000
_cell.length_b   1.000
_cell.length_c   1.000
_cell.angle_alpha   90.00
_cell.angle_beta   90.00
_cell.angle_gamma   90.00
#
_symmetry.space_group_name_H-M   'P 1'
#
loop_
_entity.id
_entity.type
_entity.pdbx_description
1 polymer ?
#
loop_
_entity_poly.entity_id
_entity_poly.type
_entity_poly.pdbx_seq_one_letter_code
_entity_poly.pdbx_strand_id
1 'polypeptide(L)'
;MQQNWKEIPAMINEMNKRDINVFFNPVDFPSSHSLRGLPSQKIIEIYNYFKSATIVPYINDASIQNSKMFLGLILQTKLMFEEIKQYEDSEIHKIKTKLEAENFLLQFFKNNIATFHCSKTTIDENIIKIKEAFSILKNESSVKGVKSILRLPNYLLISEIIYTTSKKLAVRLQQSFK
;
A
#
# COMPACT_ATOMS: atom_id res chain seq x y z
N MET A 1 -4.22 5.78 9.14
CA MET A 1 -2.99 6.49 9.56
C MET A 1 -2.80 7.85 8.88
N GLN A 2 -3.41 8.13 7.71
CA GLN A 2 -3.22 9.43 7.05
C GLN A 2 -3.66 10.64 7.90
N GLN A 3 -4.65 10.48 8.77
CA GLN A 3 -5.28 11.59 9.50
C GLN A 3 -4.58 11.94 10.82
N ASN A 4 -4.02 10.95 11.52
CA ASN A 4 -3.59 11.07 12.92
C ASN A 4 -2.10 10.77 13.14
N TRP A 5 -1.30 10.69 12.08
CA TRP A 5 0.13 10.35 12.22
C TRP A 5 0.88 11.34 13.12
N LYS A 6 0.49 12.62 13.16
CA LYS A 6 1.12 13.63 14.04
C LYS A 6 0.98 13.32 15.54
N GLU A 7 -0.05 12.57 15.93
CA GLU A 7 -0.34 12.23 17.33
C GLU A 7 0.50 11.05 17.82
N ILE A 8 1.07 10.24 16.91
CA ILE A 8 1.74 8.98 17.24
C ILE A 8 2.88 9.16 18.28
N PRO A 9 3.79 10.15 18.17
CA PRO A 9 4.84 10.31 19.18
C PRO A 9 4.29 10.65 20.57
N ALA A 10 3.28 11.52 20.64
CA ALA A 10 2.64 11.88 21.91
C ALA A 10 1.90 10.68 22.53
N MET A 11 1.22 9.89 21.69
CA MET A 11 0.60 8.63 22.10
C MET A 11 1.64 7.67 22.68
N ILE A 12 2.80 7.47 22.05
CA ILE A 12 3.86 6.60 22.57
C ILE A 12 4.32 7.07 23.95
N ASN A 13 4.55 8.38 24.13
CA ASN A 13 4.98 8.91 25.42
C ASN A 13 3.95 8.65 26.52
N GLU A 14 2.66 8.80 26.21
CA GLU A 14 1.59 8.50 27.17
C GLU A 14 1.48 7.00 27.46
N MET A 15 1.70 6.13 26.47
CA MET A 15 1.68 4.68 26.68
C MET A 15 2.89 4.20 27.48
N ASN A 16 4.08 4.75 27.26
CA ASN A 16 5.27 4.47 28.07
C ASN A 16 5.04 4.80 29.54
N LYS A 17 4.43 5.97 29.82
CA LYS A 17 4.09 6.39 31.18
C LYS A 17 3.16 5.41 31.90
N ARG A 18 2.27 4.76 31.16
CA ARG A 18 1.27 3.80 31.67
C ARG A 18 1.73 2.35 31.65
N ASP A 19 2.97 2.09 31.23
CA ASP A 19 3.52 0.76 31.01
C ASP A 19 2.66 -0.10 30.04
N ILE A 20 2.19 0.52 28.95
CA ILE A 20 1.36 -0.11 27.93
C ILE A 20 2.16 -0.30 26.64
N ASN A 21 2.19 -1.54 26.14
CA ASN A 21 2.79 -1.87 24.86
C ASN A 21 1.95 -1.35 23.68
N VAL A 22 2.62 -0.79 22.69
CA VAL A 22 2.05 -0.30 21.43
C VAL A 22 2.55 -1.16 20.29
N PHE A 23 1.65 -1.54 19.39
CA PHE A 23 1.99 -2.20 18.14
C PHE A 23 1.45 -1.40 16.96
N PHE A 24 2.27 -1.26 15.90
CA PHE A 24 1.86 -0.60 14.67
C PHE A 24 1.55 -1.63 13.59
N ASN A 25 0.28 -1.72 13.23
CA ASN A 25 -0.14 -2.48 12.05
C ASN A 25 -0.09 -1.57 10.81
N PRO A 26 0.72 -1.90 9.79
CA PRO A 26 0.63 -1.20 8.51
C PRO A 26 -0.74 -1.50 7.88
N VAL A 27 -1.39 -0.45 7.41
CA VAL A 27 -2.60 -0.56 6.58
C VAL A 27 -2.17 -0.26 5.17
N ASP A 28 -2.25 -1.23 4.27
CA ASP A 28 -1.86 -1.08 2.86
C ASP A 28 -3.07 -0.78 1.95
N PHE A 29 -4.29 -1.14 2.36
CA PHE A 29 -5.53 -0.94 1.60
C PHE A 29 -6.72 -0.62 2.52
N PRO A 30 -7.68 0.23 2.10
CA PRO A 30 -7.70 1.01 0.86
C PRO A 30 -6.67 2.13 0.87
N SER A 31 -6.17 2.50 -0.31
CA SER A 31 -5.14 3.54 -0.47
C SER A 31 -5.56 4.87 0.17
N SER A 32 -6.85 5.20 0.14
CA SER A 32 -7.42 6.41 0.78
C SER A 32 -7.24 6.52 2.29
N HIS A 33 -6.93 5.41 2.99
CA HIS A 33 -6.72 5.40 4.45
C HIS A 33 -5.30 4.96 4.84
N SER A 34 -4.59 4.34 3.89
CA SER A 34 -3.19 3.90 3.99
C SER A 34 -2.24 5.06 3.78
N LEU A 35 -1.10 5.10 4.49
CA LEU A 35 -0.04 6.03 4.13
C LEU A 35 0.43 5.83 2.68
N ARG A 36 0.38 4.61 2.13
CA ARG A 36 0.76 4.31 0.73
C ARG A 36 -0.08 5.03 -0.33
N GLY A 37 -1.25 5.53 0.03
CA GLY A 37 -2.06 6.35 -0.87
C GLY A 37 -1.54 7.78 -1.02
N LEU A 38 -0.68 8.25 -0.12
CA LEU A 38 -0.16 9.61 -0.16
C LEU A 38 0.91 9.76 -1.26
N PRO A 39 1.12 10.99 -1.78
CA PRO A 39 2.27 11.30 -2.62
C PRO A 39 3.60 11.14 -1.86
N SER A 40 4.69 10.84 -2.56
CA SER A 40 6.03 10.67 -1.95
C SER A 40 6.43 11.87 -1.08
N GLN A 41 6.11 13.09 -1.52
CA GLN A 41 6.37 14.33 -0.78
C GLN A 41 5.69 14.37 0.60
N LYS A 42 4.53 13.74 0.75
CA LYS A 42 3.85 13.64 2.05
C LYS A 42 4.43 12.52 2.91
N ILE A 43 4.89 11.42 2.32
CA ILE A 43 5.56 10.36 3.08
C ILE A 43 6.87 10.86 3.68
N ILE A 44 7.67 11.61 2.92
CA ILE A 44 8.93 12.16 3.44
C ILE A 44 8.70 13.19 4.55
N GLU A 45 7.61 13.98 4.49
CA GLU A 45 7.17 14.85 5.59
C GLU A 45 6.92 14.03 6.87
N ILE A 46 6.16 12.93 6.76
CA ILE A 46 5.84 12.05 7.87
C ILE A 46 7.10 11.40 8.45
N TYR A 47 7.98 10.88 7.58
CA TYR A 47 9.25 10.29 7.98
C TYR A 47 10.10 11.29 8.77
N ASN A 48 10.27 12.51 8.25
CA ASN A 48 11.07 13.54 8.91
C ASN A 48 10.46 13.94 10.26
N TYR A 49 9.14 14.04 10.35
CA TYR A 49 8.46 14.31 11.61
C TYR A 49 8.73 13.22 12.64
N PHE A 50 8.52 11.94 12.29
CA PHE A 50 8.80 10.83 13.20
C PHE A 50 10.26 10.76 13.63
N LYS A 51 11.19 10.98 12.69
CA LYS A 51 12.64 10.99 12.97
C LYS A 51 13.04 12.10 13.92
N SER A 52 12.39 13.26 13.82
CA SER A 52 12.66 14.42 14.69
C SER A 52 11.96 14.34 16.06
N ALA A 53 11.00 13.43 16.23
CA ALA A 53 10.20 13.35 17.42
C ALA A 53 11.01 12.79 18.61
N THR A 54 10.86 13.42 19.78
CA THR A 54 11.46 12.95 21.03
C THR A 54 10.54 11.96 21.73
N ILE A 55 11.03 10.74 21.95
CA ILE A 55 10.39 9.73 22.78
C ILE A 55 11.01 9.78 24.18
N VAL A 56 10.17 9.97 25.20
CA VAL A 56 10.59 10.04 26.59
C VAL A 56 10.81 8.62 27.11
N PRO A 57 12.03 8.27 27.54
CA PRO A 57 12.31 6.96 28.11
C PRO A 57 11.75 6.86 29.53
N TYR A 58 11.09 5.75 29.82
CA TYR A 58 10.72 5.33 31.17
C TYR A 58 11.44 4.03 31.52
N ILE A 59 11.71 3.81 32.81
CA ILE A 59 12.34 2.58 33.30
C ILE A 59 11.25 1.50 33.46
N ASN A 60 10.74 1.01 32.33
CA ASN A 60 9.79 -0.09 32.26
C ASN A 60 9.90 -0.85 30.93
N ASP A 61 9.33 -2.06 30.89
CA ASP A 61 9.42 -2.95 29.73
C ASP A 61 8.70 -2.36 28.52
N ALA A 62 7.55 -1.69 28.74
CA ALA A 62 6.79 -1.08 27.66
C ALA A 62 7.59 0.02 26.95
N SER A 63 8.33 0.86 27.66
CA SER A 63 9.16 1.92 27.08
C SER A 63 10.25 1.37 26.17
N ILE A 64 10.89 0.25 26.56
CA ILE A 64 11.89 -0.43 25.73
C ILE A 64 11.24 -0.97 24.46
N GLN A 65 10.09 -1.64 24.59
CA GLN A 65 9.39 -2.23 23.46
C GLN A 65 8.83 -1.17 22.50
N ASN A 66 8.19 -0.13 23.03
CA ASN A 66 7.60 0.96 22.25
C ASN A 66 8.69 1.74 21.49
N SER A 67 9.87 1.93 22.08
CA SER A 67 11.01 2.53 21.40
C SER A 67 11.44 1.71 20.17
N LYS A 68 11.48 0.38 20.30
CA LYS A 68 11.75 -0.53 19.16
C LYS A 68 10.65 -0.43 18.10
N MET A 69 9.38 -0.43 18.51
CA MET A 69 8.25 -0.34 17.58
C MET A 69 8.22 0.99 16.83
N PHE A 70 8.52 2.10 17.50
CA PHE A 70 8.58 3.41 16.87
C PHE A 70 9.76 3.53 15.90
N LEU A 71 10.92 2.97 16.25
CA LEU A 71 12.04 2.87 15.31
C LEU A 71 11.67 2.04 14.08
N GLY A 72 10.95 0.93 14.28
CA GLY A 72 10.39 0.13 13.19
C GLY A 72 9.47 0.94 12.28
N LEU A 73 8.57 1.75 12.85
CA LEU A 73 7.69 2.64 12.09
C LEU A 73 8.48 3.68 11.28
N ILE A 74 9.53 4.28 11.85
CA ILE A 74 10.42 5.22 11.14
C ILE A 74 11.06 4.53 9.93
N LEU A 75 11.62 3.34 10.12
CA LEU A 75 12.25 2.57 9.04
C LEU A 75 11.24 2.18 7.95
N GLN A 76 10.07 1.69 8.33
CA GLN A 76 9.00 1.35 7.37
C GLN A 76 8.53 2.57 6.58
N THR A 77 8.39 3.73 7.21
CA THR A 77 7.98 4.97 6.54
C THR A 77 9.06 5.43 5.53
N LYS A 78 10.35 5.24 5.85
CA LYS A 78 11.45 5.52 4.91
C LYS A 78 11.39 4.59 3.69
N LEU A 79 11.26 3.29 3.91
CA LEU A 79 11.14 2.31 2.81
C LEU A 79 9.93 2.61 1.93
N MET A 80 8.80 2.95 2.55
CA MET A 80 7.59 3.34 1.85
C MET A 80 7.81 4.59 0.97
N PHE A 81 8.59 5.57 1.43
CA PHE A 81 8.94 6.74 0.61
C PHE A 81 9.74 6.33 -0.63
N GLU A 82 10.77 5.49 -0.46
CA GLU A 82 11.62 5.02 -1.56
C GLU A 82 10.79 4.26 -2.61
N GLU A 83 9.91 3.35 -2.16
CA GLU A 83 9.00 2.58 -3.03
C GLU A 83 8.03 3.49 -3.79
N ILE A 84 7.38 4.44 -3.10
CA ILE A 84 6.39 5.34 -3.73
C ILE A 84 7.07 6.30 -4.70
N LYS A 85 8.26 6.79 -4.38
CA LYS A 85 9.03 7.64 -5.30
C LYS A 85 9.38 6.88 -6.59
N GLN A 86 9.90 5.67 -6.47
CA GLN A 86 10.17 4.81 -7.63
C GLN A 86 8.89 4.55 -8.45
N TYR A 87 7.76 4.33 -7.78
CA TYR A 87 6.47 4.18 -8.45
C TYR A 87 6.04 5.46 -9.20
N GLU A 88 6.19 6.63 -8.60
CA GLU A 88 5.83 7.92 -9.21
C GLU A 88 6.67 8.23 -10.44
N ASP A 89 7.94 7.80 -10.44
CA ASP A 89 8.86 7.92 -11.58
C ASP A 89 8.61 6.86 -12.67
N SER A 90 7.77 5.86 -12.41
CA SER A 90 7.53 4.72 -13.30
C SER A 90 6.52 4.99 -14.43
N GLU A 91 6.55 4.15 -15.46
CA GLU A 91 5.58 4.18 -16.57
C GLU A 91 4.12 4.02 -16.12
N ILE A 92 3.87 3.41 -14.95
CA ILE A 92 2.52 3.28 -14.38
C ILE A 92 1.90 4.65 -14.14
N HIS A 93 2.71 5.62 -13.71
CA HIS A 93 2.22 6.96 -13.42
C HIS A 93 1.76 7.71 -14.69
N LYS A 94 2.30 7.32 -15.86
CA LYS A 94 1.99 7.91 -17.16
C LYS A 94 0.72 7.38 -17.82
N ILE A 95 0.12 6.31 -17.29
CA ILE A 95 -1.14 5.74 -17.79
C ILE A 95 -2.27 6.79 -17.72
N LYS A 96 -2.99 6.99 -18.83
CA LYS A 96 -4.09 7.96 -18.95
C LYS A 96 -5.40 7.33 -19.38
N THR A 97 -5.38 6.14 -19.98
CA THR A 97 -6.56 5.51 -20.53
C THR A 97 -6.84 4.13 -19.93
N LYS A 98 -8.10 3.71 -20.00
CA LYS A 98 -8.56 2.37 -19.62
C LYS A 98 -7.81 1.27 -20.36
N LEU A 99 -7.58 1.46 -21.65
CA LEU A 99 -6.88 0.47 -22.48
C LEU A 99 -5.42 0.31 -22.05
N GLU A 100 -4.72 1.43 -21.79
CA GLU A 100 -3.35 1.40 -21.24
C GLU A 100 -3.33 0.73 -19.86
N ALA A 101 -4.29 1.06 -18.99
CA ALA A 101 -4.40 0.49 -17.65
C ALA A 101 -4.62 -1.04 -17.70
N GLU A 102 -5.53 -1.50 -18.56
CA GLU A 102 -5.80 -2.92 -18.78
C GLU A 102 -4.56 -3.65 -19.29
N ASN A 103 -3.95 -3.12 -20.35
CA ASN A 103 -2.75 -3.70 -20.95
C ASN A 103 -1.60 -3.77 -19.95
N PHE A 104 -1.42 -2.72 -19.15
CA PHE A 104 -0.37 -2.70 -18.13
C PHE A 104 -0.60 -3.78 -17.07
N LEU A 105 -1.81 -3.91 -16.53
CA LEU A 105 -2.11 -4.92 -15.52
C LEU A 105 -1.94 -6.35 -16.07
N LEU A 106 -2.36 -6.59 -17.32
CA LEU A 106 -2.16 -7.87 -18.01
C LEU A 106 -0.68 -8.18 -18.23
N GLN A 107 0.13 -7.20 -18.65
CA GLN A 107 1.57 -7.40 -18.82
C GLN A 107 2.28 -7.61 -17.49
N PHE A 108 1.93 -6.84 -16.46
CA PHE A 108 2.42 -7.05 -15.11
C PHE A 108 2.13 -8.48 -14.64
N PHE A 109 0.90 -8.94 -14.81
CA PHE A 109 0.52 -10.31 -14.45
C PHE A 109 1.35 -11.33 -15.23
N LYS A 110 1.49 -11.19 -16.55
CA LYS A 110 2.28 -12.11 -17.38
C LYS A 110 3.75 -12.17 -16.97
N ASN A 111 4.37 -11.02 -16.72
CA ASN A 111 5.79 -10.95 -16.35
C ASN A 111 6.08 -11.57 -14.98
N ASN A 112 5.08 -11.64 -14.11
CA ASN A 112 5.21 -12.17 -12.75
C ASN A 112 4.62 -13.59 -12.61
N ILE A 113 4.28 -14.28 -13.71
CA ILE A 113 3.76 -15.66 -13.68
C ILE A 113 4.66 -16.61 -12.89
N ALA A 114 5.98 -16.52 -13.08
CA ALA A 114 6.94 -17.40 -12.43
C ALA A 114 6.91 -17.27 -10.89
N THR A 115 6.66 -16.06 -10.37
CA THR A 115 6.50 -15.80 -8.94
C THR A 115 5.17 -16.28 -8.36
N PHE A 116 4.20 -16.62 -9.21
CA PHE A 116 2.85 -16.99 -8.77
C PHE A 116 2.66 -18.49 -8.54
N HIS A 117 3.62 -19.33 -8.94
CA HIS A 117 3.53 -20.80 -8.83
C HIS A 117 2.16 -21.37 -9.28
N CYS A 118 1.58 -20.77 -10.33
CA CYS A 118 0.24 -21.12 -10.83
C CYS A 118 0.31 -22.05 -12.05
N SER A 119 -0.73 -22.87 -12.23
CA SER A 119 -0.89 -23.69 -13.43
C SER A 119 -1.21 -22.81 -14.66
N LYS A 120 -0.96 -23.34 -15.87
CA LYS A 120 -1.35 -22.67 -17.12
C LYS A 120 -2.85 -22.32 -17.16
N THR A 121 -3.69 -23.25 -16.73
CA THR A 121 -5.14 -23.05 -16.64
C THR A 121 -5.49 -21.86 -15.76
N THR A 122 -4.89 -21.78 -14.57
CA THR A 122 -5.09 -20.66 -13.63
C THR A 122 -4.65 -19.33 -14.24
N ILE A 123 -3.58 -19.30 -15.04
CA ILE A 123 -3.12 -18.09 -15.71
C ILE A 123 -4.15 -17.61 -16.74
N ASP A 124 -4.66 -18.51 -17.58
CA ASP A 124 -5.64 -18.18 -18.61
C ASP A 124 -6.96 -17.67 -18.00
N GLU A 125 -7.43 -18.32 -16.93
CA GLU A 125 -8.58 -17.88 -16.14
C GLU A 125 -8.39 -16.47 -15.56
N ASN A 126 -7.19 -16.17 -15.05
CA ASN A 126 -6.87 -14.85 -14.50
C ASN A 126 -6.83 -13.75 -15.57
N ILE A 127 -6.32 -14.06 -16.77
CA ILE A 127 -6.35 -13.12 -17.90
C ILE A 127 -7.79 -12.78 -18.28
N ILE A 128 -8.67 -13.79 -18.39
CA ILE A 128 -10.09 -13.60 -18.68
C ILE A 128 -10.73 -12.74 -17.59
N LYS A 129 -10.49 -13.09 -16.32
CA LYS A 129 -11.01 -12.37 -15.16
C LYS A 129 -10.61 -10.89 -15.14
N ILE A 130 -9.36 -10.57 -15.49
CA ILE A 130 -8.89 -9.18 -15.57
C ILE A 130 -9.68 -8.44 -16.67
N LYS A 131 -9.80 -9.01 -17.86
CA LYS A 131 -10.58 -8.40 -18.96
C LYS A 131 -12.04 -8.18 -18.59
N GLU A 132 -12.67 -9.17 -17.94
CA GLU A 132 -14.02 -9.06 -17.43
C GLU A 132 -14.17 -7.95 -16.38
N ALA A 133 -13.22 -7.84 -15.45
CA ALA A 133 -13.23 -6.78 -14.46
C ALA A 133 -13.16 -5.40 -15.14
N PHE A 134 -12.33 -5.25 -16.18
CA PHE A 134 -12.24 -4.00 -16.92
C PHE A 134 -13.48 -3.70 -17.76
N SER A 135 -14.17 -4.69 -18.32
CA SER A 135 -15.37 -4.46 -19.14
C SER A 135 -16.45 -3.65 -18.38
N ILE A 136 -16.56 -3.87 -17.06
CA ILE A 136 -17.54 -3.20 -16.19
C ILE A 136 -17.03 -1.90 -15.53
N LEU A 137 -15.76 -1.53 -15.72
CA LEU A 137 -15.19 -0.30 -15.17
C LEU A 137 -15.33 0.92 -16.10
N LYS A 138 -15.57 2.09 -15.51
CA LYS A 138 -15.45 3.38 -16.21
C LYS A 138 -13.98 3.75 -16.41
N ASN A 139 -13.69 4.56 -17.44
CA ASN A 139 -12.31 4.94 -17.80
C ASN A 139 -11.50 5.49 -16.62
N GLU A 140 -12.08 6.47 -15.91
CA GLU A 140 -11.43 7.10 -14.75
C GLU A 140 -11.13 6.08 -13.65
N SER A 141 -12.10 5.24 -13.28
CA SER A 141 -11.95 4.18 -12.27
C SER A 141 -10.94 3.11 -12.69
N SER A 142 -10.81 2.79 -13.97
CA SER A 142 -9.79 1.84 -14.46
C SER A 142 -8.38 2.38 -14.26
N VAL A 143 -8.13 3.63 -14.66
CA VAL A 143 -6.81 4.27 -14.54
C VAL A 143 -6.43 4.44 -13.07
N LYS A 144 -7.35 5.01 -12.28
CA LYS A 144 -7.22 5.15 -10.83
C LYS A 144 -7.02 3.78 -10.16
N GLY A 145 -7.77 2.77 -10.59
CA GLY A 145 -7.73 1.40 -10.04
C GLY A 145 -6.36 0.78 -10.16
N VAL A 146 -5.85 0.76 -11.38
CA VAL A 146 -4.54 0.19 -11.68
C VAL A 146 -3.45 0.95 -10.97
N LYS A 147 -3.51 2.28 -10.97
CA LYS A 147 -2.51 3.08 -10.26
C LYS A 147 -2.51 2.75 -8.77
N SER A 148 -3.67 2.61 -8.13
CA SER A 148 -3.76 2.23 -6.72
C SER A 148 -3.28 0.81 -6.44
N ILE A 149 -3.74 -0.18 -7.21
CA ILE A 149 -3.47 -1.59 -6.91
C ILE A 149 -1.98 -1.93 -7.10
N LEU A 150 -1.34 -1.33 -8.10
CA LEU A 150 0.09 -1.53 -8.39
C LEU A 150 1.03 -0.80 -7.41
N ARG A 151 0.49 -0.02 -6.46
CA ARG A 151 1.28 0.50 -5.32
C ARG A 151 1.40 -0.51 -4.17
N LEU A 152 0.61 -1.58 -4.19
CA LEU A 152 0.70 -2.62 -3.19
C LEU A 152 2.00 -3.40 -3.37
N PRO A 153 2.63 -3.87 -2.28
CA PRO A 153 3.71 -4.84 -2.36
C PRO A 153 3.31 -6.04 -3.22
N ASN A 154 4.28 -6.57 -3.99
CA ASN A 154 4.04 -7.63 -4.97
C ASN A 154 3.22 -8.78 -4.40
N TYR A 155 3.55 -9.29 -3.20
CA TYR A 155 2.85 -10.41 -2.56
C TYR A 155 1.35 -10.15 -2.29
N LEU A 156 0.96 -8.92 -1.92
CA LEU A 156 -0.45 -8.54 -1.75
C LEU A 156 -1.15 -8.42 -3.10
N LEU A 157 -0.45 -7.85 -4.09
CA LEU A 157 -0.97 -7.72 -5.44
C LEU A 157 -1.28 -9.08 -6.07
N ILE A 158 -0.45 -10.10 -5.84
CA ILE A 158 -0.73 -11.48 -6.26
C ILE A 158 -2.07 -11.93 -5.67
N SER A 159 -2.26 -11.74 -4.36
CA SER A 159 -3.47 -12.19 -3.68
C SER A 159 -4.72 -11.49 -4.23
N GLU A 160 -4.63 -10.17 -4.41
CA GLU A 160 -5.74 -9.35 -4.91
C GLU A 160 -6.06 -9.62 -6.39
N ILE A 161 -5.10 -10.08 -7.20
CA ILE A 161 -5.35 -10.43 -8.61
C ILE A 161 -5.74 -11.90 -8.76
N ILE A 162 -5.01 -12.84 -8.14
CA ILE A 162 -5.14 -14.29 -8.41
C ILE A 162 -6.32 -14.90 -7.68
N TYR A 163 -6.43 -14.66 -6.38
CA TYR A 163 -7.37 -15.39 -5.51
C TYR A 163 -8.73 -14.68 -5.35
N THR A 164 -9.03 -13.73 -6.25
CA THR A 164 -10.29 -12.98 -6.25
C THR A 164 -11.19 -13.34 -7.46
N THR A 165 -12.45 -12.91 -7.44
CA THR A 165 -13.38 -13.02 -8.58
C THR A 165 -13.36 -11.75 -9.44
N SER A 166 -13.82 -11.80 -10.71
CA SER A 166 -13.87 -10.61 -11.58
C SER A 166 -14.69 -9.47 -10.96
N LYS A 167 -15.83 -9.80 -10.33
CA LYS A 167 -16.65 -8.85 -9.58
C LYS A 167 -15.90 -8.21 -8.42
N LYS A 168 -15.18 -8.99 -7.61
CA LYS A 168 -14.39 -8.46 -6.49
C LYS A 168 -13.22 -7.61 -6.99
N LEU A 169 -12.52 -8.05 -8.03
CA LEU A 169 -11.44 -7.27 -8.67
C LEU A 169 -11.96 -5.93 -9.20
N ALA A 170 -13.11 -5.91 -9.86
CA ALA A 170 -13.72 -4.67 -10.33
C ALA A 170 -14.08 -3.74 -9.18
N VAL A 171 -14.63 -4.26 -8.07
CA VAL A 171 -14.89 -3.46 -6.86
C VAL A 171 -13.58 -2.90 -6.30
N ARG A 172 -12.51 -3.69 -6.24
CA ARG A 172 -11.19 -3.22 -5.78
C ARG A 172 -10.64 -2.10 -6.65
N LEU A 173 -10.71 -2.27 -7.97
CA LEU A 173 -10.28 -1.27 -8.94
C LEU A 173 -11.18 -0.02 -8.88
N GLN A 174 -12.47 -0.15 -8.57
CA GLN A 174 -13.38 0.97 -8.33
C GLN A 174 -13.08 1.73 -7.03
N GLN A 175 -12.68 1.03 -5.97
CA GLN A 175 -12.38 1.61 -4.65
C GLN A 175 -11.09 2.43 -4.62
N SER A 176 -10.55 2.76 -5.79
CA SER A 176 -9.36 3.58 -5.94
C SER A 176 -9.73 5.07 -6.06
N PHE A 177 -9.16 5.85 -5.14
CA PHE A 177 -9.16 7.32 -5.16
C PHE A 177 -10.56 7.99 -5.14
N LYS A 178 -11.03 8.31 -3.93
CA LYS A 178 -11.68 9.61 -3.72
C LYS A 178 -10.64 10.59 -3.22
#